data_AF-A0AAU4G0R3-F1
#
_entry.id   AF-A0AAU4G0R3-F1
#
_cell.length_a   1.000
_cell.length_b   1.000
_cell.length_c   1.000
_cell.angle_alpha   90.00
_cell.angle_beta   90.00
_cell.angle_gamma   90.00
#
_symmetry.space_group_name_H-M   'P 1'
#
loop_
_entity.id
_entity.type
_entity.pdbx_description
1 polymer ?
#
loop_
_entity_poly.entity_id
_entity_poly.type
_entity_poly.pdbx_seq_one_letter_code
_entity_poly.pdbx_strand_id
1 'polypeptide(L)'
;MSSPARVRADACPGVFATHDAADGPLARVRLPGGAITAERLRVLAECADELGDGDVHLTSRGNVQLRGVTRPGLAKRLTAAGLLPSPSHERVRNVLASPLSGIHGGIADVRGLAQALDVELCARPALASLPGRFLFAFDDGRGDVAGEGADVCWRAVTPSLGTVLLAGVDTGCAVPRADAVDAMLAVAAAFGEARGTAWRIAELADPTALLPAGPREHPVDRPVRVDPTVGRFGSAIGVAPRFGQLTAAQLGVLADVAASAVVTPWRSVVLPGATDLARLEAAGLSTDPGALEITACIGRPGCAKSLADVRADAAQLVPGGVRAHVVGCARRCGRPSGAHLDVVAEGGGYRVDGRWTPVSRLTEALVRKETS
;
A
#
# COMPACT_ATOMS: atom_id res chain seq x y z
N MET A 1 24.58 13.10 9.53
CA MET A 1 24.78 13.76 8.22
C MET A 1 23.50 14.53 7.89
N SER A 2 23.56 15.87 7.89
CA SER A 2 22.38 16.70 7.63
C SER A 2 21.88 16.45 6.21
N SER A 3 20.61 16.08 6.04
CA SER A 3 20.01 15.87 4.72
C SER A 3 20.04 17.20 3.95
N PRO A 4 20.49 17.24 2.68
CA PRO A 4 20.50 18.48 1.92
C PRO A 4 19.10 19.08 1.86
N ALA A 5 19.00 20.41 2.05
CA ALA A 5 17.74 21.14 1.96
C ALA A 5 17.06 20.82 0.61
N ARG A 6 15.92 20.12 0.68
CA ARG A 6 15.22 19.63 -0.51
C ARG A 6 14.40 20.78 -1.13
N VAL A 7 14.69 21.10 -2.39
CA VAL A 7 14.13 22.27 -3.13
C VAL A 7 12.67 22.05 -3.59
N ARG A 8 12.11 20.83 -3.53
CA ARG A 8 10.79 20.52 -4.11
C ARG A 8 9.74 20.23 -3.05
N ALA A 9 8.59 20.90 -3.17
CA ALA A 9 7.38 20.62 -2.38
C ALA A 9 6.90 19.17 -2.58
N ASP A 10 6.27 18.62 -1.53
CA ASP A 10 5.66 17.29 -1.57
C ASP A 10 4.56 17.22 -2.65
N ALA A 11 4.57 16.16 -3.44
CA ALA A 11 3.73 15.98 -4.63
C ALA A 11 2.98 14.64 -4.59
N CYS A 12 2.46 14.26 -3.42
CA CYS A 12 1.57 13.11 -3.29
C CYS A 12 0.31 13.35 -4.16
N PRO A 13 0.01 12.47 -5.15
CA PRO A 13 -1.13 12.66 -6.03
C PRO A 13 -2.45 12.46 -5.28
N GLY A 14 -3.36 13.41 -5.49
CA GLY A 14 -4.76 13.33 -5.08
C GLY A 14 -5.71 13.16 -6.28
N VAL A 15 -7.02 13.14 -6.03
CA VAL A 15 -8.07 13.26 -7.05
C VAL A 15 -8.33 14.72 -7.43
N PHE A 16 -8.26 15.69 -6.50
CA PHE A 16 -8.36 17.12 -6.83
C PHE A 16 -7.03 17.69 -7.34
N ALA A 17 -5.91 17.15 -6.84
CA ALA A 17 -4.55 17.44 -7.32
C ALA A 17 -3.93 16.21 -8.00
N THR A 18 -4.46 15.83 -9.17
CA THR A 18 -3.92 14.71 -9.95
C THR A 18 -2.48 14.95 -10.36
N HIS A 19 -1.69 13.87 -10.45
CA HIS A 19 -0.35 13.95 -11.05
C HIS A 19 -0.44 13.67 -12.55
N ASP A 20 0.07 14.57 -13.37
CA ASP A 20 0.16 14.34 -14.81
C ASP A 20 1.28 13.31 -15.09
N ALA A 21 0.87 12.07 -15.36
CA ALA A 21 1.74 11.01 -15.82
C ALA A 21 1.75 10.95 -17.36
N ALA A 22 2.57 10.07 -17.93
CA ALA A 22 2.71 9.98 -19.39
C ALA A 22 1.47 9.41 -20.08
N ASP A 23 0.72 8.57 -19.36
CA ASP A 23 -0.58 8.02 -19.75
C ASP A 23 -1.75 8.96 -19.42
N GLY A 24 -1.48 10.15 -18.89
CA GLY A 24 -2.51 11.12 -18.50
C GLY A 24 -2.61 11.30 -16.98
N PRO A 25 -3.64 12.02 -16.50
CA PRO A 25 -3.79 12.30 -15.08
C PRO A 25 -3.96 11.03 -14.24
N LEU A 26 -3.34 11.02 -13.07
CA LEU A 26 -3.42 9.97 -12.06
C LEU A 26 -4.27 10.46 -10.88
N ALA A 27 -5.29 9.68 -10.51
CA ALA A 27 -6.11 9.90 -9.32
C ALA A 27 -5.93 8.77 -8.31
N ARG A 28 -5.86 9.12 -7.03
CA ARG A 28 -5.77 8.14 -5.92
C ARG A 28 -6.90 8.38 -4.94
N VAL A 29 -7.63 7.32 -4.61
CA VAL A 29 -8.76 7.37 -3.67
C VAL A 29 -8.27 7.29 -2.21
N ARG A 30 -9.19 7.24 -1.25
CA ARG A 30 -8.93 7.00 0.18
C ARG A 30 -9.63 5.71 0.61
N LEU A 31 -8.86 4.75 1.15
CA LEU A 31 -9.39 3.47 1.64
C LEU A 31 -8.76 3.16 3.01
N PRO A 32 -9.24 3.77 4.11
CA PRO A 32 -8.67 3.51 5.44
C PRO A 32 -8.66 2.01 5.76
N GLY A 33 -7.49 1.48 6.13
CA GLY A 33 -7.29 0.04 6.34
C GLY A 33 -7.43 -0.83 5.09
N GLY A 34 -7.52 -0.24 3.89
CA GLY A 34 -7.77 -0.93 2.63
C GLY A 34 -9.21 -1.39 2.43
N ALA A 35 -10.13 -1.06 3.35
CA ALA A 35 -11.49 -1.56 3.32
C ALA A 35 -12.33 -0.91 2.20
N ILE A 36 -13.05 -1.73 1.44
CA ILE A 36 -13.94 -1.28 0.38
C ILE A 36 -15.17 -2.19 0.27
N THR A 37 -16.34 -1.62 -0.02
CA THR A 37 -17.59 -2.37 -0.21
C THR A 37 -17.74 -2.83 -1.66
N ALA A 38 -18.57 -3.85 -1.89
CA ALA A 38 -18.93 -4.30 -3.23
C ALA A 38 -19.49 -3.17 -4.11
N GLU A 39 -20.34 -2.30 -3.54
CA GLU A 39 -20.87 -1.13 -4.24
C GLU A 39 -19.77 -0.17 -4.71
N ARG A 40 -18.81 0.15 -3.82
CA ARG A 40 -17.67 1.00 -4.16
C ARG A 40 -16.73 0.36 -5.18
N LEU A 41 -16.58 -0.97 -5.16
CA LEU A 41 -15.84 -1.70 -6.20
C LEU A 41 -16.50 -1.54 -7.57
N ARG A 42 -17.83 -1.62 -7.66
CA ARG A 42 -18.57 -1.37 -8.91
C ARG A 42 -18.38 0.06 -9.41
N VAL A 43 -18.45 1.05 -8.52
CA VAL A 43 -18.17 2.45 -8.89
C VAL A 43 -16.75 2.63 -9.43
N LEU A 44 -15.75 1.97 -8.82
CA LEU A 44 -14.38 2.00 -9.33
C LEU A 44 -14.27 1.36 -10.72
N ALA A 45 -14.98 0.25 -10.95
CA ALA A 45 -15.03 -0.41 -12.26
C ALA A 45 -15.59 0.53 -13.33
N GLU A 46 -16.73 1.16 -13.07
CA GLU A 46 -17.34 2.16 -13.96
C GLU A 46 -16.43 3.36 -14.20
N CYS A 47 -15.72 3.83 -13.17
CA CYS A 47 -14.77 4.92 -13.32
C CYS A 47 -13.55 4.53 -14.17
N ALA A 48 -13.06 3.31 -14.03
CA ALA A 48 -11.94 2.82 -14.83
C ALA A 48 -12.33 2.71 -16.31
N ASP A 49 -13.50 2.13 -16.60
CA ASP A 49 -14.00 1.94 -17.97
C ASP A 49 -14.40 3.24 -18.67
N GLU A 50 -15.17 4.10 -18.00
CA GLU A 50 -15.76 5.29 -18.63
C GLU A 50 -14.85 6.51 -18.56
N LEU A 51 -14.00 6.58 -17.53
CA LEU A 51 -13.28 7.79 -17.16
C LEU A 51 -11.78 7.58 -17.00
N GLY A 52 -11.25 6.38 -17.23
CA GLY A 52 -9.83 6.04 -17.10
C GLY A 52 -9.32 5.21 -18.28
N ASP A 53 -8.31 4.39 -18.01
CA ASP A 53 -7.68 3.49 -18.99
C ASP A 53 -8.20 2.05 -18.93
N GLY A 54 -9.33 1.81 -18.26
CA GLY A 54 -9.96 0.49 -18.09
C GLY A 54 -9.47 -0.31 -16.88
N ASP A 55 -8.46 0.20 -16.17
CA ASP A 55 -7.84 -0.50 -15.04
C ASP A 55 -7.84 0.30 -13.73
N VAL A 56 -7.80 -0.47 -12.63
CA VAL A 56 -7.51 0.03 -11.28
C VAL A 56 -6.24 -0.63 -10.78
N HIS A 57 -5.31 0.18 -10.28
CA HIS A 57 -4.05 -0.35 -9.76
C HIS A 57 -4.00 -0.31 -8.24
N LEU A 58 -3.69 -1.46 -7.65
CA LEU A 58 -3.37 -1.61 -6.24
C LEU A 58 -2.01 -0.97 -5.94
N THR A 59 -1.93 -0.29 -4.81
CA THR A 59 -0.74 0.42 -4.37
C THR A 59 -0.09 -0.29 -3.19
N SER A 60 1.19 -0.01 -2.93
CA SER A 60 1.90 -0.55 -1.76
C SER A 60 1.45 0.04 -0.41
N ARG A 61 0.26 0.64 -0.36
CA ARG A 61 -0.29 1.35 0.79
C ARG A 61 -1.75 0.99 1.07
N GLY A 62 -2.16 -0.22 0.68
CA GLY A 62 -3.52 -0.71 0.89
C GLY A 62 -4.56 0.21 0.26
N ASN A 63 -4.29 0.71 -0.94
CA ASN A 63 -5.12 1.71 -1.60
C ASN A 63 -5.10 1.47 -3.10
N VAL A 64 -5.98 2.15 -3.85
CA VAL A 64 -6.07 2.04 -5.30
C VAL A 64 -5.84 3.37 -6.01
N GLN A 65 -5.46 3.30 -7.28
CA GLN A 65 -5.29 4.45 -8.16
C GLN A 65 -5.88 4.17 -9.55
N LEU A 66 -6.45 5.20 -10.17
CA LEU A 66 -6.92 5.21 -11.56
C LEU A 66 -5.99 6.07 -12.41
N ARG A 67 -5.75 5.65 -13.66
CA ARG A 67 -4.82 6.31 -14.59
C ARG A 67 -5.54 6.73 -15.85
N GLY A 68 -4.90 7.60 -16.64
CA GLY A 68 -5.47 8.13 -17.88
C GLY A 68 -6.78 8.88 -17.68
N VAL A 69 -6.99 9.47 -16.49
CA VAL A 69 -8.34 9.86 -16.12
C VAL A 69 -8.82 11.14 -16.81
N THR A 70 -10.09 11.15 -17.22
CA THR A 70 -10.75 12.35 -17.75
C THR A 70 -11.35 13.17 -16.61
N ARG A 71 -11.16 14.50 -16.68
CA ARG A 71 -11.75 15.48 -15.76
C ARG A 71 -12.93 16.18 -16.48
N PRO A 72 -13.99 16.61 -15.77
CA PRO A 72 -14.18 16.62 -14.31
C PRO A 72 -15.02 15.45 -13.74
N GLY A 73 -15.56 14.56 -14.58
CA GLY A 73 -16.56 13.55 -14.17
C GLY A 73 -16.11 12.64 -13.01
N LEU A 74 -14.82 12.31 -12.96
CA LEU A 74 -14.26 11.39 -11.97
C LEU A 74 -14.44 11.89 -10.52
N ALA A 75 -14.10 13.15 -10.25
CA ALA A 75 -14.15 13.70 -8.89
C ALA A 75 -15.58 13.67 -8.33
N LYS A 76 -16.58 14.01 -9.16
CA LYS A 76 -18.00 13.96 -8.78
C LYS A 76 -18.42 12.53 -8.43
N ARG A 77 -18.08 11.54 -9.27
CA ARG A 77 -18.50 10.14 -9.06
C ARG A 77 -17.82 9.52 -7.83
N LEU A 78 -16.52 9.75 -7.65
CA LEU A 78 -15.79 9.27 -6.47
C LEU A 78 -16.25 9.96 -5.17
N THR A 79 -16.65 11.24 -5.24
CA THR A 79 -17.23 11.95 -4.08
C THR A 79 -18.55 11.33 -3.68
N ALA A 80 -19.45 11.08 -4.64
CA ALA A 80 -20.75 10.47 -4.38
C ALA A 80 -20.63 9.07 -3.75
N ALA A 81 -19.58 8.31 -4.12
CA ALA A 81 -19.30 7.00 -3.53
C ALA A 81 -18.56 7.05 -2.18
N GLY A 82 -18.16 8.24 -1.71
CA GLY A 82 -17.37 8.41 -0.48
C GLY A 82 -15.97 7.80 -0.58
N LEU A 83 -15.36 7.85 -1.77
CA LEU A 83 -14.02 7.33 -2.05
C LEU A 83 -12.94 8.43 -2.03
N LEU A 84 -13.33 9.69 -1.83
CA LEU A 84 -12.37 10.78 -1.71
C LEU A 84 -12.01 11.06 -0.25
N PRO A 85 -10.73 11.36 0.05
CA PRO A 85 -10.40 12.03 1.30
C PRO A 85 -11.04 13.43 1.31
N SER A 86 -11.15 14.03 2.50
CA SER A 86 -11.49 15.46 2.61
C SER A 86 -10.56 16.27 1.70
N PRO A 87 -11.05 17.24 0.89
CA PRO A 87 -10.21 18.03 -0.01
C PRO A 87 -8.99 18.66 0.66
N SER A 88 -9.12 19.06 1.94
CA SER A 88 -8.01 19.64 2.70
C SER A 88 -6.94 18.62 3.11
N HIS A 89 -7.28 17.34 3.23
CA HIS A 89 -6.40 16.27 3.72
C HIS A 89 -5.98 15.28 2.64
N GLU A 90 -6.29 15.57 1.37
CA GLU A 90 -6.07 14.64 0.27
C GLU A 90 -4.61 14.19 0.09
N ARG A 91 -3.66 15.04 0.48
CA ARG A 91 -2.23 14.71 0.41
C ARG A 91 -1.77 13.78 1.52
N VAL A 92 -2.49 13.74 2.65
CA VAL A 92 -2.15 12.86 3.77
C VAL A 92 -2.28 11.42 3.29
N ARG A 93 -1.33 10.55 3.63
CA ARG A 93 -1.38 9.15 3.14
C ARG A 93 -2.52 8.38 3.77
N ASN A 94 -2.90 7.31 3.06
CA ASN A 94 -3.81 6.29 3.56
C ASN A 94 -3.33 5.70 4.89
N VAL A 95 -4.27 5.14 5.65
CA VAL A 95 -4.01 4.44 6.91
C VAL A 95 -3.89 2.95 6.63
N LEU A 96 -2.79 2.31 7.04
CA LEU A 96 -2.67 0.85 6.95
C LEU A 96 -3.34 0.15 8.13
N ALA A 97 -3.85 -1.05 7.89
CA ALA A 97 -4.31 -1.96 8.92
C ALA A 97 -3.97 -3.40 8.51
N SER A 98 -3.73 -4.29 9.47
CA SER A 98 -3.53 -5.73 9.21
C SER A 98 -4.70 -6.29 8.39
N PRO A 99 -4.51 -6.76 7.14
CA PRO A 99 -5.61 -7.03 6.22
C PRO A 99 -6.53 -8.19 6.63
N LEU A 100 -6.04 -9.10 7.48
CA LEU A 100 -6.79 -10.24 8.01
C LEU A 100 -7.41 -9.97 9.40
N SER A 101 -7.29 -8.75 9.92
CA SER A 101 -7.79 -8.40 11.25
C SER A 101 -9.31 -8.62 11.36
N GLY A 102 -9.73 -9.30 12.43
CA GLY A 102 -11.14 -9.63 12.66
C GLY A 102 -11.75 -10.61 11.63
N ILE A 103 -10.92 -11.24 10.79
CA ILE A 103 -11.32 -12.23 9.77
C ILE A 103 -10.73 -13.59 10.09
N HIS A 104 -9.41 -13.63 10.26
CA HIS A 104 -8.66 -14.84 10.57
C HIS A 104 -7.55 -14.41 11.52
N GLY A 105 -7.24 -15.16 12.58
CA GLY A 105 -6.14 -14.88 13.54
C GLY A 105 -6.06 -13.44 14.09
N GLY A 106 -4.85 -13.01 14.49
CA GLY A 106 -4.61 -11.70 15.13
C GLY A 106 -4.96 -11.69 16.62
N ILE A 107 -4.44 -10.69 17.35
CA ILE A 107 -4.68 -10.50 18.79
C ILE A 107 -5.88 -9.56 19.02
N ALA A 108 -6.02 -8.52 18.19
CA ALA A 108 -7.09 -7.53 18.29
C ALA A 108 -7.72 -7.22 16.92
N ASP A 109 -9.01 -6.91 16.89
CA ASP A 109 -9.65 -6.38 15.67
C ASP A 109 -9.35 -4.89 15.51
N VAL A 110 -8.58 -4.51 14.49
CA VAL A 110 -8.18 -3.13 14.24
C VAL A 110 -8.93 -2.45 13.10
N ARG A 111 -9.89 -3.14 12.45
CA ARG A 111 -10.62 -2.60 11.29
C ARG A 111 -11.31 -1.27 11.60
N GLY A 112 -11.94 -1.17 12.77
CA GLY A 112 -12.61 0.06 13.22
C GLY A 112 -11.66 1.21 13.54
N LEU A 113 -10.42 0.92 13.94
CA LEU A 113 -9.45 1.94 14.34
C LEU A 113 -8.93 2.74 13.13
N ALA A 114 -8.70 2.07 12.00
CA ALA A 114 -8.25 2.74 10.77
C ALA A 114 -9.28 3.77 10.28
N GLN A 115 -10.56 3.42 10.30
CA GLN A 115 -11.66 4.32 9.92
C GLN A 115 -11.82 5.46 10.92
N ALA A 116 -11.76 5.18 12.22
CA ALA A 116 -11.84 6.19 13.27
C ALA A 116 -10.69 7.20 13.17
N LEU A 117 -9.46 6.72 12.97
CA LEU A 117 -8.29 7.57 12.75
C LEU A 117 -8.49 8.49 11.53
N ASP A 118 -9.03 7.98 10.42
CA ASP A 118 -9.24 8.78 9.22
C ASP A 118 -10.24 9.94 9.43
N VAL A 119 -11.35 9.66 10.12
CA VAL A 119 -12.35 10.66 10.49
C VAL A 119 -11.75 11.72 11.40
N GLU A 120 -11.07 11.28 12.46
CA GLU A 120 -10.46 12.15 13.46
C GLU A 120 -9.29 12.98 12.90
N LEU A 121 -8.52 12.41 11.98
CA LEU A 121 -7.48 13.11 11.24
C LEU A 121 -8.07 14.25 10.41
N CYS A 122 -9.14 13.99 9.66
CA CYS A 122 -9.80 15.00 8.83
C CYS A 122 -10.48 16.11 9.65
N ALA A 123 -10.85 15.82 10.89
CA ALA A 123 -11.42 16.79 11.83
C ALA A 123 -10.38 17.78 12.41
N ARG A 124 -9.08 17.56 12.16
CA ARG A 124 -7.98 18.38 12.71
C ARG A 124 -7.25 19.16 11.60
N PRO A 125 -7.64 20.41 11.27
CA PRO A 125 -7.05 21.19 10.17
C PRO A 125 -5.52 21.32 10.21
N ALA A 126 -4.91 21.37 11.40
CA ALA A 126 -3.45 21.43 11.55
C ALA A 126 -2.73 20.23 10.91
N LEU A 127 -3.37 19.05 10.90
CA LEU A 127 -2.80 17.81 10.37
C LEU A 127 -2.91 17.70 8.84
N ALA A 128 -3.64 18.61 8.17
CA ALA A 128 -3.65 18.72 6.70
C ALA A 128 -2.26 19.06 6.11
N SER A 129 -1.37 19.62 6.94
CA SER A 129 0.00 20.01 6.58
C SER A 129 1.04 18.89 6.74
N LEU A 130 0.62 17.72 7.24
CA LEU A 130 1.48 16.54 7.33
C LEU A 130 2.08 16.23 5.96
N PRO A 131 3.36 15.78 5.89
CA PRO A 131 3.92 15.33 4.64
C PRO A 131 3.06 14.22 4.07
N GLY A 132 2.82 14.24 2.76
CA GLY A 132 2.27 13.12 2.01
C GLY A 132 3.20 11.91 1.94
N ARG A 133 4.28 11.89 2.75
CA ARG A 133 5.07 10.70 3.08
C ARG A 133 4.78 10.12 4.46
N PHE A 134 4.17 10.88 5.36
CA PHE A 134 3.80 10.43 6.69
C PHE A 134 2.78 9.29 6.60
N LEU A 135 3.00 8.19 7.32
CA LEU A 135 2.18 6.98 7.25
C LEU A 135 1.75 6.54 8.64
N PHE A 136 0.46 6.25 8.79
CA PHE A 136 -0.12 5.60 9.96
C PHE A 136 -0.34 4.10 9.68
N ALA A 137 -0.24 3.27 10.71
CA ALA A 137 -0.61 1.85 10.65
C ALA A 137 -1.24 1.33 11.94
N PHE A 138 -2.16 0.37 11.84
CA PHE A 138 -2.63 -0.44 12.95
C PHE A 138 -2.30 -1.90 12.71
N ASP A 139 -1.48 -2.49 13.57
CA ASP A 139 -1.10 -3.89 13.51
C ASP A 139 -1.89 -4.69 14.55
N ASP A 140 -2.55 -5.77 14.11
CA ASP A 140 -3.39 -6.62 14.96
C ASP A 140 -2.58 -7.53 15.92
N GLY A 141 -1.26 -7.38 15.96
CA GLY A 141 -0.32 -8.14 16.79
C GLY A 141 0.55 -9.11 15.98
N ARG A 142 0.15 -9.44 14.75
CA ARG A 142 0.89 -10.33 13.85
C ARG A 142 2.25 -9.80 13.42
N GLY A 143 2.43 -8.49 13.46
CA GLY A 143 3.62 -7.83 12.94
C GLY A 143 3.66 -7.75 11.42
N ASP A 144 2.51 -7.89 10.75
CA ASP A 144 2.40 -7.88 9.29
C ASP A 144 2.60 -6.46 8.73
N VAL A 145 1.81 -5.51 9.19
CA VAL A 145 1.91 -4.10 8.78
C VAL A 145 2.91 -3.31 9.61
N ALA A 146 3.28 -3.78 10.81
CA ALA A 146 4.38 -3.20 11.59
C ALA A 146 5.70 -3.21 10.78
N GLY A 147 5.89 -4.22 9.93
CA GLY A 147 7.05 -4.33 9.03
C GLY A 147 7.13 -3.29 7.92
N GLU A 148 6.04 -2.58 7.63
CA GLU A 148 6.01 -1.55 6.59
C GLU A 148 6.65 -0.23 7.05
N GLY A 149 7.12 -0.16 8.30
CA GLY A 149 7.86 0.98 8.83
C GLY A 149 7.05 2.27 8.76
N ALA A 150 5.77 2.22 9.17
CA ALA A 150 4.93 3.40 9.30
C ALA A 150 5.59 4.43 10.26
N ASP A 151 5.32 5.72 10.06
CA ASP A 151 5.87 6.76 10.93
C ASP A 151 5.37 6.58 12.36
N VAL A 152 4.09 6.26 12.51
CA VAL A 152 3.49 5.83 13.76
C VAL A 152 2.62 4.59 13.52
N CYS A 153 2.78 3.59 14.36
CA CYS A 153 1.98 2.37 14.33
C CYS A 153 1.53 2.00 15.75
N TRP A 154 0.26 1.64 15.92
CA TRP A 154 -0.18 0.95 17.14
C TRP A 154 -0.22 -0.54 16.87
N ARG A 155 0.54 -1.33 17.63
CA ARG A 155 0.62 -2.79 17.51
C ARG A 155 0.00 -3.45 18.73
N ALA A 156 -1.01 -4.30 18.51
CA ALA A 156 -1.66 -5.02 19.59
C ALA A 156 -0.67 -5.94 20.33
N VAL A 157 -0.75 -5.92 21.65
CA VAL A 157 -0.02 -6.82 22.58
C VAL A 157 -1.02 -7.74 23.27
N THR A 158 -2.18 -7.19 23.62
CA THR A 158 -3.36 -7.92 24.08
C THR A 158 -4.59 -7.39 23.33
N PRO A 159 -5.78 -8.00 23.49
CA PRO A 159 -7.00 -7.49 22.83
C PRO A 159 -7.36 -6.03 23.17
N SER A 160 -6.90 -5.52 24.32
CA SER A 160 -7.22 -4.19 24.85
C SER A 160 -6.01 -3.26 25.02
N LEU A 161 -4.79 -3.73 24.78
CA LEU A 161 -3.55 -2.96 24.95
C LEU A 161 -2.62 -3.17 23.76
N GLY A 162 -1.95 -2.11 23.33
CA GLY A 162 -0.91 -2.17 22.31
C GLY A 162 0.29 -1.30 22.67
N THR A 163 1.34 -1.41 21.88
CA THR A 163 2.51 -0.53 21.96
C THR A 163 2.56 0.40 20.74
N VAL A 164 3.08 1.61 20.93
CA VAL A 164 3.37 2.55 19.84
C VAL A 164 4.76 2.26 19.26
N LEU A 165 4.79 2.04 17.96
CA LEU A 165 6.01 1.96 17.17
C LEU A 165 6.23 3.28 16.44
N LEU A 166 7.46 3.77 16.42
CA LEU A 166 7.87 4.93 15.63
C LEU A 166 8.85 4.49 14.55
N ALA A 167 8.54 4.79 13.29
CA ALA A 167 9.32 4.34 12.14
C ALA A 167 9.61 2.82 12.14
N GLY A 168 8.68 2.02 12.67
CA GLY A 168 8.81 0.56 12.80
C GLY A 168 9.57 0.07 14.05
N VAL A 169 10.04 0.97 14.91
CA VAL A 169 10.76 0.61 16.15
C VAL A 169 9.79 0.64 17.33
N ASP A 170 9.72 -0.45 18.10
CA ASP A 170 8.93 -0.51 19.34
C ASP A 170 9.51 0.45 20.38
N THR A 171 8.68 1.36 20.87
CA THR A 171 9.08 2.40 21.83
C THR A 171 8.80 2.03 23.28
N GLY A 172 8.14 0.88 23.51
CA GLY A 172 7.65 0.48 24.82
C GLY A 172 6.49 1.34 25.34
N CYS A 173 6.00 2.33 24.58
CA CYS A 173 4.88 3.16 24.99
C CYS A 173 3.57 2.37 24.90
N ALA A 174 3.10 1.89 26.04
CA ALA A 174 1.88 1.11 26.16
C ALA A 174 0.66 2.04 26.11
N VAL A 175 -0.26 1.75 25.18
CA VAL A 175 -1.46 2.56 24.92
C VAL A 175 -2.68 1.64 24.86
N PRO A 176 -3.71 1.87 25.71
CA PRO A 176 -4.97 1.14 25.61
C PRO A 176 -5.59 1.27 24.22
N ARG A 177 -6.23 0.21 23.73
CA ARG A 177 -6.87 0.19 22.41
C ARG A 177 -7.88 1.34 22.24
N ALA A 178 -8.58 1.71 23.30
CA ALA A 178 -9.54 2.82 23.31
C ALA A 178 -8.88 4.17 23.00
N ASP A 179 -7.61 4.35 23.40
CA ASP A 179 -6.87 5.60 23.27
C ASP A 179 -5.91 5.60 22.06
N ALA A 180 -5.88 4.50 21.29
CA ALA A 180 -4.91 4.29 20.21
C ALA A 180 -4.99 5.39 19.13
N VAL A 181 -6.21 5.78 18.74
CA VAL A 181 -6.44 6.84 17.74
C VAL A 181 -5.88 8.18 18.23
N ASP A 182 -6.24 8.58 19.44
CA ASP A 182 -5.80 9.86 20.01
C ASP A 182 -4.29 9.91 20.22
N ALA A 183 -3.70 8.82 20.72
CA ALA A 183 -2.24 8.72 20.89
C ALA A 183 -1.50 8.85 19.54
N MET A 184 -1.98 8.19 18.48
CA MET A 184 -1.36 8.28 17.15
C MET A 184 -1.48 9.68 16.54
N LEU A 185 -2.61 10.37 16.75
CA LEU A 185 -2.80 11.74 16.29
C LEU A 185 -1.98 12.74 17.11
N ALA A 186 -1.79 12.50 18.41
CA ALA A 186 -0.90 13.29 19.25
C ALA A 186 0.56 13.20 18.76
N VAL A 187 1.05 11.99 18.43
CA VAL A 187 2.37 11.79 17.81
C VAL A 187 2.48 12.55 16.48
N ALA A 188 1.44 12.49 15.64
CA ALA A 188 1.45 13.18 14.36
C ALA A 188 1.46 14.71 14.52
N ALA A 189 0.71 15.25 15.49
CA ALA A 189 0.73 16.67 15.83
C ALA A 189 2.11 17.09 16.34
N ALA A 190 2.69 16.35 17.29
CA ALA A 190 4.03 16.60 17.80
C ALA A 190 5.09 16.55 16.69
N PHE A 191 4.96 15.62 15.75
CA PHE A 191 5.82 15.56 14.56
C PHE A 191 5.63 16.81 13.70
N GLY A 192 4.40 17.26 13.47
CA GLY A 192 4.09 18.48 12.72
C GLY A 192 4.85 19.70 13.25
N GLU A 193 4.94 19.85 14.56
CA GLU A 193 5.66 20.95 15.23
C GLU A 193 7.19 20.75 15.20
N ALA A 194 7.67 19.52 15.45
CA ALA A 194 9.10 19.24 15.63
C ALA A 194 9.87 18.95 14.32
N ARG A 195 9.17 18.65 13.22
CA ARG A 195 9.78 18.07 12.00
C ARG A 195 10.81 18.95 11.30
N GLY A 196 10.69 20.27 11.40
CA GLY A 196 11.42 21.17 10.50
C GLY A 196 11.24 20.76 9.03
N THR A 197 12.32 20.31 8.38
CA THR A 197 12.32 19.85 6.98
C THR A 197 12.06 18.35 6.81
N ALA A 198 11.98 17.59 7.90
CA ALA A 198 11.75 16.16 7.86
C ALA A 198 10.39 15.83 7.21
N TRP A 199 10.38 14.78 6.40
CA TRP A 199 9.17 14.22 5.78
C TRP A 199 8.66 12.98 6.51
N ARG A 200 9.49 12.40 7.38
CA ARG A 200 9.27 11.12 8.06
C ARG A 200 9.85 11.20 9.47
N ILE A 201 9.28 10.47 10.42
CA ILE A 201 9.79 10.36 11.80
C ILE A 201 11.20 9.76 11.81
N ALA A 202 11.50 8.83 10.90
CA ALA A 202 12.82 8.22 10.74
C ALA A 202 13.96 9.22 10.41
N GLU A 203 13.63 10.44 9.97
CA GLU A 203 14.61 11.48 9.66
C GLU A 203 14.95 12.35 10.90
N LEU A 204 14.27 12.17 12.03
CA LEU A 204 14.52 12.92 13.27
C LEU A 204 15.70 12.36 14.06
N ALA A 205 16.41 13.24 14.77
CA ALA A 205 17.50 12.86 15.66
C ALA A 205 17.00 12.10 16.91
N ASP A 206 15.88 12.55 17.48
CA ASP A 206 15.21 11.89 18.61
C ASP A 206 13.70 11.75 18.33
N PRO A 207 13.27 10.61 17.74
CA PRO A 207 11.85 10.30 17.57
C PRO A 207 11.08 10.13 18.88
N THR A 208 11.74 9.78 19.99
CA THR A 208 11.04 9.42 21.23
C THR A 208 10.41 10.61 21.93
N ALA A 209 10.90 11.82 21.64
CA ALA A 209 10.32 13.09 22.07
C ALA A 209 8.89 13.33 21.54
N LEU A 210 8.45 12.59 20.51
CA LEU A 210 7.10 12.71 19.95
C LEU A 210 6.03 11.95 20.74
N LEU A 211 6.46 11.05 21.62
CA LEU A 211 5.56 10.10 22.27
C LEU A 211 4.75 10.79 23.39
N PRO A 212 3.48 10.40 23.58
CA PRO A 212 2.71 10.89 24.70
C PRO A 212 3.35 10.49 26.03
N ALA A 213 3.04 11.28 27.06
CA ALA A 213 3.33 10.89 28.44
C ALA A 213 2.52 9.63 28.79
N GLY A 214 3.15 8.68 29.47
CA GLY A 214 2.49 7.41 29.80
C GLY A 214 3.47 6.32 30.21
N PRO A 215 2.95 5.15 30.61
CA PRO A 215 3.77 4.03 31.01
C PRO A 215 4.68 3.56 29.86
N ARG A 216 5.91 3.22 30.23
CA ARG A 216 6.91 2.63 29.35
C ARG A 216 7.21 1.23 29.84
N GLU A 217 6.92 0.25 28.99
CA GLU A 217 7.39 -1.11 29.17
C GLU A 217 8.70 -1.31 28.42
N HIS A 218 9.44 -2.36 28.75
CA HIS A 218 10.62 -2.72 27.97
C HIS A 218 10.19 -3.11 26.55
N PRO A 219 10.76 -2.49 25.50
CA PRO A 219 10.51 -2.93 24.13
C PRO A 219 10.78 -4.42 24.00
N VAL A 220 9.82 -5.14 23.45
CA VAL A 220 9.95 -6.57 23.20
C VAL A 220 10.26 -6.73 21.73
N ASP A 221 11.34 -7.44 21.41
CA ASP A 221 11.61 -7.83 20.04
C ASP A 221 10.53 -8.81 19.59
N ARG A 222 9.58 -8.30 18.79
CA ARG A 222 8.45 -9.07 18.28
C ARG A 222 8.65 -9.26 16.78
N PRO A 223 8.55 -10.50 16.27
CA PRO A 223 8.81 -10.78 14.87
C PRO A 223 7.93 -9.91 13.98
N VAL A 224 8.55 -9.34 12.96
CA VAL A 224 7.89 -8.74 11.82
C VAL A 224 7.68 -9.83 10.80
N ARG A 225 6.46 -9.93 10.27
CA ARG A 225 6.12 -10.87 9.21
C ARG A 225 5.73 -10.05 7.98
N VAL A 226 6.03 -10.54 6.80
CA VAL A 226 5.42 -10.02 5.57
C VAL A 226 4.79 -11.23 4.93
N ASP A 227 3.50 -11.44 5.24
CA ASP A 227 2.76 -12.60 4.77
C ASP A 227 1.93 -12.16 3.55
N PRO A 228 2.18 -12.71 2.35
CA PRO A 228 1.30 -12.47 1.22
C PRO A 228 -0.09 -13.00 1.58
N THR A 229 -1.06 -12.11 1.74
CA THR A 229 -2.46 -12.44 2.01
C THR A 229 -3.16 -12.95 0.74
N VAL A 230 -2.65 -14.05 0.19
CA VAL A 230 -3.09 -14.73 -1.04
C VAL A 230 -3.30 -16.21 -0.69
N GLY A 231 -4.42 -16.78 -1.09
CA GLY A 231 -4.86 -18.11 -0.67
C GLY A 231 -6.03 -18.08 0.32
N ARG A 232 -6.27 -19.17 1.04
CA ARG A 232 -7.45 -19.33 1.90
C ARG A 232 -7.14 -19.01 3.37
N PHE A 233 -7.94 -18.15 3.98
CA PHE A 233 -7.80 -17.71 5.37
C PHE A 233 -9.13 -17.84 6.11
N GLY A 234 -9.41 -19.03 6.66
CA GLY A 234 -10.72 -19.33 7.25
C GLY A 234 -11.84 -19.19 6.22
N SER A 235 -12.75 -18.24 6.45
CA SER A 235 -13.85 -17.90 5.53
C SER A 235 -13.50 -16.86 4.46
N ALA A 236 -12.26 -16.38 4.42
CA ALA A 236 -11.81 -15.41 3.43
C ALA A 236 -10.92 -16.04 2.35
N ILE A 237 -10.95 -15.44 1.16
CA ILE A 237 -10.05 -15.76 0.06
C ILE A 237 -9.21 -14.52 -0.26
N GLY A 238 -7.89 -14.66 -0.23
CA GLY A 238 -6.94 -13.68 -0.73
C GLY A 238 -6.58 -13.95 -2.19
N VAL A 239 -6.67 -12.94 -3.05
CA VAL A 239 -6.34 -13.03 -4.47
C VAL A 239 -5.30 -11.98 -4.87
N ALA A 240 -4.41 -12.35 -5.80
CA ALA A 240 -3.42 -11.46 -6.38
C ALA A 240 -3.76 -11.20 -7.86
N PRO A 241 -4.13 -9.95 -8.21
CA PRO A 241 -4.13 -9.54 -9.61
C PRO A 241 -2.71 -9.32 -10.10
N ARG A 242 -2.50 -9.59 -11.38
CA ARG A 242 -1.19 -9.49 -12.01
C ARG A 242 -0.63 -8.07 -11.90
N PHE A 243 0.57 -7.92 -11.34
CA PHE A 243 1.21 -6.62 -11.08
C PHE A 243 0.38 -5.63 -10.25
N GLY A 244 -0.63 -6.12 -9.51
CA GLY A 244 -1.58 -5.26 -8.83
C GLY A 244 -2.55 -4.53 -9.77
N GLN A 245 -2.83 -5.03 -10.96
CA GLN A 245 -3.73 -4.40 -11.95
C GLN A 245 -5.03 -5.19 -12.05
N LEU A 246 -6.15 -4.53 -11.72
CA LEU A 246 -7.49 -5.08 -11.82
C LEU A 246 -8.22 -4.41 -12.98
N THR A 247 -8.76 -5.20 -13.90
CA THR A 247 -9.68 -4.70 -14.92
C THR A 247 -11.03 -4.36 -14.28
N ALA A 248 -11.84 -3.53 -14.94
CA ALA A 248 -13.21 -3.29 -14.51
C ALA A 248 -14.05 -4.58 -14.39
N ALA A 249 -13.87 -5.52 -15.33
CA ALA A 249 -14.53 -6.83 -15.27
C ALA A 249 -14.12 -7.63 -14.02
N GLN A 250 -12.82 -7.63 -13.67
CA GLN A 250 -12.35 -8.28 -12.45
C GLN A 250 -12.92 -7.63 -11.20
N LEU A 251 -13.00 -6.29 -11.13
CA LEU A 251 -13.65 -5.58 -10.03
C LEU A 251 -15.14 -5.97 -9.87
N GLY A 252 -15.85 -6.14 -10.99
CA GLY A 252 -17.21 -6.67 -11.00
C GLY A 252 -17.30 -8.06 -10.38
N VAL A 253 -16.39 -8.97 -10.76
CA VAL A 253 -16.30 -10.31 -10.16
C VAL A 253 -16.04 -10.23 -8.66
N LEU A 254 -15.08 -9.40 -8.21
CA LEU A 254 -14.82 -9.21 -6.77
C LEU A 254 -16.07 -8.76 -6.01
N ALA A 255 -16.83 -7.82 -6.58
CA ALA A 255 -18.05 -7.27 -5.98
C ALA A 255 -19.23 -8.26 -5.96
N ASP A 256 -19.21 -9.26 -6.84
CA ASP A 256 -20.26 -10.28 -6.91
C ASP A 256 -20.01 -11.44 -5.95
N VAL A 257 -18.74 -11.79 -5.69
CA VAL A 257 -18.39 -12.93 -4.83
C VAL A 257 -18.24 -12.56 -3.35
N ALA A 258 -18.11 -11.27 -3.01
CA ALA A 258 -17.99 -10.80 -1.63
C ALA A 258 -18.67 -9.45 -1.43
N ALA A 259 -19.30 -9.26 -0.26
CA ALA A 259 -19.94 -7.98 0.11
C ALA A 259 -18.92 -6.86 0.38
N SER A 260 -17.68 -7.22 0.69
CA SER A 260 -16.58 -6.31 0.97
C SER A 260 -15.25 -6.92 0.58
N ALA A 261 -14.24 -6.08 0.42
CA ALA A 261 -12.88 -6.48 0.17
C ALA A 261 -11.89 -5.63 0.99
N VAL A 262 -10.68 -6.13 1.16
CA VAL A 262 -9.57 -5.43 1.81
C VAL A 262 -8.39 -5.40 0.85
N VAL A 263 -8.03 -4.21 0.35
CA VAL A 263 -6.85 -4.00 -0.48
C VAL A 263 -5.61 -3.96 0.42
N THR A 264 -4.63 -4.81 0.12
CA THR A 264 -3.46 -4.98 0.98
C THR A 264 -2.30 -4.10 0.54
N PRO A 265 -1.32 -3.79 1.42
CA PRO A 265 -0.09 -3.11 1.03
C PRO A 265 0.82 -3.97 0.13
N TRP A 266 0.47 -5.24 -0.11
CA TRP A 266 1.24 -6.17 -0.94
C TRP A 266 0.59 -6.43 -2.31
N ARG A 267 -0.32 -5.53 -2.74
CA ARG A 267 -1.01 -5.57 -4.04
C ARG A 267 -1.81 -6.86 -4.26
N SER A 268 -2.45 -7.32 -3.19
CA SER A 268 -3.48 -8.36 -3.22
C SER A 268 -4.79 -7.81 -2.64
N VAL A 269 -5.84 -8.60 -2.75
CA VAL A 269 -7.16 -8.30 -2.21
C VAL A 269 -7.63 -9.46 -1.37
N VAL A 270 -8.04 -9.20 -0.13
CA VAL A 270 -8.73 -10.19 0.72
C VAL A 270 -10.23 -10.01 0.57
N LEU A 271 -10.96 -11.11 0.39
CA LEU A 271 -12.40 -11.17 0.19
C LEU A 271 -13.05 -11.98 1.35
N PRO A 272 -13.48 -11.30 2.42
CA PRO A 272 -14.16 -11.98 3.53
C PRO A 272 -15.48 -12.61 3.09
N GLY A 273 -15.70 -13.87 3.46
CA GLY A 273 -16.93 -14.61 3.16
C GLY A 273 -17.04 -15.12 1.72
N ALA A 274 -16.04 -14.89 0.86
CA ALA A 274 -16.05 -15.41 -0.50
C ALA A 274 -15.90 -16.93 -0.51
N THR A 275 -16.72 -17.61 -1.32
CA THR A 275 -16.68 -19.08 -1.47
C THR A 275 -16.42 -19.53 -2.91
N ASP A 276 -16.64 -18.67 -3.90
CA ASP A 276 -16.57 -19.01 -5.32
C ASP A 276 -15.15 -18.82 -5.89
N LEU A 277 -14.25 -19.73 -5.50
CA LEU A 277 -12.86 -19.73 -5.98
C LEU A 277 -12.77 -19.91 -7.49
N ALA A 278 -13.61 -20.79 -8.07
CA ALA A 278 -13.59 -21.09 -9.49
C ALA A 278 -13.90 -19.84 -10.34
N ARG A 279 -14.84 -19.00 -9.90
CA ARG A 279 -15.15 -17.74 -10.59
C ARG A 279 -14.01 -16.72 -10.50
N LEU A 280 -13.29 -16.67 -9.37
CA LEU A 280 -12.12 -15.81 -9.21
C LEU A 280 -10.98 -16.24 -10.15
N GLU A 281 -10.69 -17.54 -10.20
CA GLU A 281 -9.67 -18.11 -11.09
C GLU A 281 -10.03 -17.93 -12.57
N ALA A 282 -11.30 -18.15 -12.93
CA ALA A 282 -11.81 -17.91 -14.29
C ALA A 282 -11.70 -16.44 -14.72
N ALA A 283 -11.72 -15.50 -13.77
CA ALA A 283 -11.47 -14.08 -14.01
C ALA A 283 -9.97 -13.74 -14.09
N GLY A 284 -9.08 -14.72 -13.98
CA GLY A 284 -7.62 -14.55 -14.04
C GLY A 284 -7.00 -14.01 -12.75
N LEU A 285 -7.68 -14.14 -11.61
CA LEU A 285 -7.16 -13.76 -10.30
C LEU A 285 -6.51 -14.97 -9.63
N SER A 286 -5.24 -14.84 -9.23
CA SER A 286 -4.50 -15.96 -8.64
C SER A 286 -4.73 -16.06 -7.13
N THR A 287 -4.90 -17.28 -6.62
CA THR A 287 -4.82 -17.60 -5.18
C THR A 287 -3.51 -18.26 -4.77
N ASP A 288 -2.55 -18.35 -5.69
CA ASP A 288 -1.19 -18.78 -5.41
C ASP A 288 -0.33 -17.58 -4.95
N PRO A 289 0.27 -17.61 -3.74
CA PRO A 289 1.24 -16.60 -3.30
C PRO A 289 2.38 -16.35 -4.29
N GLY A 290 2.76 -17.35 -5.10
CA GLY A 290 3.76 -17.24 -6.16
C GLY A 290 3.45 -16.15 -7.20
N ALA A 291 2.18 -15.76 -7.34
CA ALA A 291 1.77 -14.65 -8.20
C ALA A 291 2.36 -13.28 -7.79
N LEU A 292 2.89 -13.15 -6.57
CA LEU A 292 3.54 -11.96 -6.06
C LEU A 292 5.08 -12.02 -6.11
N GLU A 293 5.66 -13.11 -6.64
CA GLU A 293 7.11 -13.22 -6.82
C GLU A 293 7.65 -12.19 -7.81
N ILE A 294 6.96 -12.03 -8.94
CA ILE A 294 7.32 -11.08 -9.98
C ILE A 294 6.42 -9.85 -9.87
N THR A 295 7.02 -8.72 -9.51
CA THR A 295 6.32 -7.44 -9.44
C THR A 295 6.91 -6.46 -10.43
N ALA A 296 6.11 -5.50 -10.89
CA ALA A 296 6.53 -4.54 -11.89
C ALA A 296 6.07 -3.12 -11.52
N CYS A 297 6.91 -2.13 -11.85
CA CYS A 297 6.43 -0.74 -11.93
C CYS A 297 5.50 -0.55 -13.15
N ILE A 298 4.93 0.65 -13.32
CA ILE A 298 4.06 0.95 -14.48
C ILE A 298 4.78 0.74 -15.82
N GLY A 299 6.06 1.15 -15.92
CA GLY A 299 6.82 1.03 -17.18
C GLY A 299 6.34 1.98 -18.27
N ARG A 300 6.79 1.76 -19.51
CA ARG A 300 6.17 2.37 -20.70
C ARG A 300 4.86 1.64 -21.01
N PRO A 301 3.89 2.31 -21.68
CA PRO A 301 3.89 3.73 -22.03
C PRO A 301 3.55 4.67 -20.85
N GLY A 302 3.05 4.15 -19.72
CA GLY A 302 2.49 4.96 -18.64
C GLY A 302 3.47 5.81 -17.80
N CYS A 303 4.77 5.64 -17.99
CA CYS A 303 5.81 6.40 -17.30
C CYS A 303 6.88 6.89 -18.28
N ALA A 304 6.94 8.22 -18.48
CA ALA A 304 7.94 8.88 -19.35
C ALA A 304 9.39 8.65 -18.91
N LYS A 305 9.61 8.24 -17.65
CA LYS A 305 10.96 7.93 -17.12
C LYS A 305 11.40 6.51 -17.39
N SER A 306 10.47 5.64 -17.80
CA SER A 306 10.78 4.25 -18.06
C SER A 306 11.57 4.12 -19.36
N LEU A 307 12.56 3.23 -19.35
CA LEU A 307 13.37 2.87 -20.51
C LEU A 307 12.80 1.66 -21.27
N ALA A 308 11.86 0.92 -20.68
CA ALA A 308 11.29 -0.29 -21.25
C ALA A 308 9.78 -0.39 -21.02
N ASP A 309 9.12 -1.27 -21.78
CA ASP A 309 7.77 -1.78 -21.47
C ASP A 309 7.90 -2.89 -20.42
N VAL A 310 8.02 -2.43 -19.18
CA VAL A 310 8.35 -3.29 -18.04
C VAL A 310 7.30 -4.36 -17.80
N ARG A 311 6.03 -4.04 -17.98
CA ARG A 311 4.95 -5.00 -17.71
C ARG A 311 4.84 -6.03 -18.82
N ALA A 312 5.05 -5.65 -20.09
CA ALA A 312 5.13 -6.61 -21.20
C ALA A 312 6.34 -7.54 -21.08
N ASP A 313 7.49 -7.03 -20.61
CA ASP A 313 8.68 -7.86 -20.40
C ASP A 313 8.53 -8.77 -19.18
N ALA A 314 8.11 -8.21 -18.03
CA ALA A 314 7.86 -8.98 -16.81
C ALA A 314 6.78 -10.05 -17.02
N ALA A 315 5.88 -9.83 -17.99
CA ALA A 315 4.83 -10.76 -18.30
C ALA A 315 5.31 -12.11 -18.84
N GLN A 316 6.52 -12.14 -19.39
CA GLN A 316 7.11 -13.34 -19.99
C GLN A 316 7.90 -14.15 -18.97
N LEU A 317 8.07 -13.62 -17.75
CA LEU A 317 8.80 -14.28 -16.68
C LEU A 317 7.92 -15.34 -16.02
N VAL A 318 8.54 -16.48 -15.72
CA VAL A 318 7.91 -17.58 -15.01
C VAL A 318 8.35 -17.51 -13.54
N PRO A 319 7.42 -17.44 -12.57
CA PRO A 319 7.73 -17.59 -11.15
C PRO A 319 8.47 -18.90 -10.88
N GLY A 320 9.33 -18.90 -9.87
CA GLY A 320 10.29 -19.98 -9.65
C GLY A 320 11.14 -19.71 -8.42
N GLY A 321 10.50 -19.38 -7.29
CA GLY A 321 11.15 -19.23 -5.99
C GLY A 321 11.94 -17.93 -5.79
N VAL A 322 12.22 -17.17 -6.86
CA VAL A 322 12.96 -15.91 -6.81
C VAL A 322 12.02 -14.72 -6.91
N ARG A 323 11.93 -13.95 -5.81
CA ARG A 323 11.23 -12.66 -5.83
C ARG A 323 12.02 -11.63 -6.63
N ALA A 324 11.39 -11.05 -7.65
CA ALA A 324 11.98 -10.03 -8.49
C ALA A 324 11.06 -8.80 -8.65
N HIS A 325 11.67 -7.63 -8.71
CA HIS A 325 11.00 -6.37 -9.00
C HIS A 325 11.54 -5.77 -10.30
N VAL A 326 10.75 -5.87 -11.38
CA VAL A 326 11.10 -5.36 -12.70
C VAL A 326 10.72 -3.89 -12.80
N VAL A 327 11.68 -3.04 -13.14
CA VAL A 327 11.52 -1.59 -13.09
C VAL A 327 12.14 -0.89 -14.28
N GLY A 328 11.47 0.19 -14.70
CA GLY A 328 11.84 0.91 -15.91
C GLY A 328 12.96 1.93 -15.75
N CYS A 329 13.35 2.26 -14.52
CA CYS A 329 14.41 3.22 -14.24
C CYS A 329 14.94 3.09 -12.81
N ALA A 330 16.01 3.83 -12.51
CA ALA A 330 16.68 3.83 -11.20
C ALA A 330 15.79 4.25 -10.02
N ARG A 331 14.60 4.81 -10.24
CA ARG A 331 13.67 5.19 -9.17
C ARG A 331 13.02 4.01 -8.45
N ARG A 332 12.98 2.83 -9.07
CA ARG A 332 12.41 1.60 -8.49
C ARG A 332 11.02 1.81 -7.89
N CYS A 333 10.15 2.49 -8.64
CA CYS A 333 8.82 2.84 -8.14
C CYS A 333 8.01 1.59 -7.79
N GLY A 334 7.46 1.55 -6.57
CA GLY A 334 6.66 0.42 -6.12
C GLY A 334 7.47 -0.76 -5.60
N ARG A 335 8.78 -0.61 -5.39
CA ARG A 335 9.64 -1.63 -4.78
C ARG A 335 8.99 -2.26 -3.55
N PRO A 336 8.84 -3.59 -3.50
CA PRO A 336 8.22 -4.27 -2.35
C PRO A 336 9.13 -4.21 -1.11
N SER A 337 8.53 -4.43 0.06
CA SER A 337 9.25 -4.71 1.31
C SER A 337 9.87 -6.12 1.28
N GLY A 338 10.96 -6.31 2.03
CA GLY A 338 11.70 -7.58 2.11
C GLY A 338 12.71 -7.83 0.97
N ALA A 339 13.35 -9.00 1.01
CA ALA A 339 14.37 -9.40 0.04
C ALA A 339 13.76 -9.71 -1.34
N HIS A 340 14.40 -9.20 -2.39
CA HIS A 340 14.06 -9.40 -3.79
C HIS A 340 15.20 -8.93 -4.69
N LEU A 341 15.24 -9.42 -5.92
CA LEU A 341 16.14 -8.94 -6.96
C LEU A 341 15.57 -7.70 -7.66
N ASP A 342 16.37 -6.64 -7.78
CA ASP A 342 16.04 -5.48 -8.61
C ASP A 342 16.42 -5.77 -10.07
N VAL A 343 15.43 -5.80 -10.97
CA VAL A 343 15.61 -6.01 -12.42
C VAL A 343 15.38 -4.66 -13.12
N VAL A 344 16.45 -3.90 -13.36
CA VAL A 344 16.37 -2.48 -13.75
C VAL A 344 16.63 -2.29 -15.23
N ALA A 345 15.70 -1.70 -15.98
CA ALA A 345 15.86 -1.46 -17.41
C ALA A 345 17.10 -0.61 -17.71
N GLU A 346 17.92 -1.06 -18.66
CA GLU A 346 19.18 -0.43 -19.08
C GLU A 346 19.51 -0.84 -20.53
N GLY A 347 19.73 0.13 -21.42
CA GLY A 347 20.27 -0.11 -22.77
C GLY A 347 19.52 -1.16 -23.61
N GLY A 348 18.17 -1.17 -23.58
CA GLY A 348 17.35 -2.14 -24.32
C GLY A 348 17.26 -3.54 -23.69
N GLY A 349 17.85 -3.73 -22.51
CA GLY A 349 17.70 -4.92 -21.68
C GLY A 349 17.51 -4.52 -20.22
N TYR A 350 17.99 -5.35 -19.29
CA TYR A 350 17.91 -5.10 -17.85
C TYR A 350 19.21 -5.44 -17.14
N ARG A 351 19.53 -4.68 -16.10
CA ARG A 351 20.57 -5.01 -15.14
C ARG A 351 19.97 -5.85 -14.00
N VAL A 352 20.54 -7.03 -13.80
CA VAL A 352 20.19 -7.99 -12.75
C VAL A 352 21.46 -8.26 -11.95
N ASP A 353 21.49 -7.92 -10.66
CA ASP A 353 22.68 -8.05 -9.80
C ASP A 353 23.98 -7.50 -10.40
N GLY A 354 23.91 -6.32 -11.01
CA GLY A 354 25.06 -5.66 -11.62
C GLY A 354 25.43 -6.19 -13.01
N ARG A 355 24.79 -7.25 -13.52
CA ARG A 355 25.03 -7.80 -14.86
C ARG A 355 23.94 -7.37 -15.83
N TRP A 356 24.33 -6.83 -16.98
CA TRP A 356 23.41 -6.56 -18.08
C TRP A 356 22.91 -7.88 -18.71
N THR A 357 21.61 -7.96 -18.94
CA THR A 357 20.89 -9.14 -19.43
C THR A 357 19.87 -8.71 -20.49
N PRO A 358 19.90 -9.27 -21.71
CA PRO A 358 18.86 -9.00 -22.70
C PRO A 358 17.52 -9.60 -22.28
N VAL A 359 16.40 -9.02 -22.74
CA VAL A 359 15.04 -9.44 -22.34
C VAL A 359 14.81 -10.93 -22.54
N SER A 360 15.28 -11.49 -23.66
CA SER A 360 15.15 -12.92 -24.00
C SER A 360 15.86 -13.88 -23.05
N ARG A 361 16.73 -13.40 -22.15
CA ARG A 361 17.49 -14.21 -21.20
C ARG A 361 17.13 -13.93 -19.74
N LEU A 362 16.09 -13.12 -19.48
CA LEU A 362 15.72 -12.74 -18.11
C LEU A 362 15.26 -13.93 -17.28
N THR A 363 14.40 -14.80 -17.82
CA THR A 363 13.94 -16.00 -17.10
C THR A 363 15.11 -16.88 -16.68
N GLU A 364 16.05 -17.17 -17.59
CA GLU A 364 17.25 -17.94 -17.28
C GLU A 364 18.16 -17.26 -16.23
N ALA A 365 18.23 -15.93 -16.23
CA ALA A 365 19.00 -15.17 -15.26
C ALA A 365 18.38 -15.25 -13.86
N LEU A 366 17.05 -15.25 -13.75
CA LEU A 366 16.34 -15.38 -12.48
C LEU A 366 16.43 -16.81 -11.92
N VAL A 367 16.24 -17.83 -12.75
CA VAL A 367 16.32 -19.24 -12.31
C VAL A 367 17.71 -19.59 -11.75
N ARG A 368 18.80 -19.12 -12.38
CA ARG A 368 20.16 -19.36 -11.87
C ARG A 368 20.38 -18.83 -10.44
N LYS A 369 19.62 -17.80 -10.05
CA LYS A 369 19.72 -17.18 -8.73
C LYS A 369 18.94 -17.92 -7.65
N GLU A 370 17.96 -18.74 -8.02
CA GLU A 370 17.31 -19.66 -7.09
C GLU A 370 18.30 -20.71 -6.57
N THR A 371 19.19 -21.17 -7.47
CA THR A 371 20.11 -22.29 -7.22
C THR A 371 21.47 -21.90 -6.62
N SER A 372 21.70 -20.61 -6.33
CA SER A 372 22.99 -20.09 -5.82
C SER A 372 22.90 -19.63 -4.37
#